data_AF-A0A7K7KG52-F1
#
_entry.id   AF-A0A7K7KG52-F1
#
_cell.length_a   1.000
_cell.length_b   1.000
_cell.length_c   1.000
_cell.angle_alpha   90.00
_cell.angle_beta   90.00
_cell.angle_gamma   90.00
#
_symmetry.space_group_name_H-M   'P 1'
#
loop_
_entity.id
_entity.type
_entity.pdbx_description
1 polymer ?
#
loop_
_entity_poly.entity_id
_entity_poly.type
_entity_poly.pdbx_seq_one_letter_code
_entity_poly.pdbx_strand_id
1 'polypeptide(L)'
;MKKCIKCQVTITKKLKQDSTEVECSPSSECTEQRKLMEELQSRYRQMEERITCPICIDDQIKLVFQCGHGSCPDCSTALTVCPICRQAIRERIHIFV
;
A
#
# COMPACT_ATOMS: atom_id res chain seq x y z
N MET A 1 33.29 -6.26 -8.80
CA MET A 1 33.84 -6.29 -10.18
C MET A 1 33.74 -7.72 -10.70
N LYS A 2 33.13 -7.97 -11.88
CA LYS A 2 32.94 -9.33 -12.42
C LYS A 2 34.18 -9.77 -13.20
N LYS A 3 34.70 -10.99 -12.95
CA LYS A 3 35.82 -11.60 -13.67
C LYS A 3 35.33 -12.69 -14.62
N CYS A 4 36.03 -12.92 -15.72
CA CYS A 4 35.72 -14.01 -16.64
C CYS A 4 36.05 -15.34 -15.99
N ILE A 5 35.11 -16.28 -15.96
CA ILE A 5 35.32 -17.61 -15.35
C ILE A 5 36.34 -18.46 -16.12
N LYS A 6 36.63 -18.10 -17.38
CA LYS A 6 37.52 -18.87 -18.26
C LYS A 6 38.96 -18.33 -18.26
N CYS A 7 39.14 -17.02 -18.34
CA CYS A 7 40.47 -16.40 -18.40
C CYS A 7 40.84 -15.58 -17.14
N GLN A 8 39.95 -15.46 -16.16
CA GLN A 8 40.14 -14.74 -14.89
C GLN A 8 40.43 -13.23 -15.01
N VAL A 9 40.50 -12.70 -16.22
CA VAL A 9 40.64 -11.27 -16.50
C VAL A 9 39.36 -10.53 -16.11
N THR A 10 39.53 -9.29 -15.64
CA THR A 10 38.43 -8.36 -15.36
C THR A 10 37.61 -8.13 -16.62
N ILE A 11 36.30 -8.35 -16.56
CA ILE A 11 35.40 -8.11 -17.70
C ILE A 11 35.15 -6.61 -17.78
N THR A 12 35.62 -5.97 -18.84
CA THR A 12 35.43 -4.53 -19.09
C THR A 12 34.14 -4.25 -19.88
N LYS A 13 33.70 -5.17 -20.74
CA LYS A 13 32.48 -5.05 -21.55
C LYS A 13 31.77 -6.40 -21.67
N LYS A 14 30.44 -6.40 -21.54
CA LYS A 14 29.59 -7.55 -21.92
C LYS A 14 28.90 -7.22 -23.23
N LEU A 15 28.90 -8.14 -24.19
CA LEU A 15 28.25 -7.99 -25.49
C LEU A 15 27.14 -9.05 -25.63
N LYS A 16 26.01 -8.71 -26.26
CA LYS A 16 25.00 -9.68 -26.71
C LYS A 16 25.53 -10.43 -27.96
N GLN A 17 24.82 -11.48 -28.37
CA GLN A 17 25.16 -12.26 -29.56
C GLN A 17 25.15 -11.44 -30.87
N ASP A 18 24.42 -10.31 -30.87
CA ASP A 18 24.37 -9.31 -31.94
C ASP A 18 25.40 -8.17 -31.77
N SER A 19 26.48 -8.41 -31.02
CA SER A 19 27.57 -7.44 -30.76
C SER A 19 27.16 -6.12 -30.10
N THR A 20 25.91 -5.98 -29.64
CA THR A 20 25.44 -4.82 -28.89
C THR A 20 25.91 -4.89 -27.44
N GLU A 21 26.38 -3.77 -26.87
CA GLU A 21 26.82 -3.72 -25.46
C GLU A 21 25.64 -4.00 -24.50
N VAL A 22 25.83 -4.95 -23.58
CA VAL A 22 24.91 -5.21 -22.48
C VAL A 22 25.25 -4.22 -21.38
N GLU A 23 24.52 -3.12 -21.29
CA GLU A 23 24.60 -2.23 -20.15
C GLU A 23 24.26 -3.02 -18.87
N CYS A 24 25.28 -3.24 -18.04
CA CYS A 24 25.14 -3.79 -16.70
C CYS A 24 25.21 -2.65 -15.68
N SER A 25 24.46 -1.58 -15.94
CA SER A 25 24.16 -0.54 -14.96
C SER A 25 23.04 -1.09 -14.06
N PRO A 26 23.03 -0.90 -12.72
CA PRO A 26 21.76 -0.96 -12.00
C PRO A 26 20.93 0.16 -12.63
N SER A 27 20.05 -0.19 -13.57
CA SER A 27 19.40 0.80 -14.42
C SER A 27 18.65 1.77 -13.51
N SER A 28 18.89 3.07 -13.70
CA SER A 28 18.13 4.14 -13.03
C SER A 28 16.62 3.87 -13.12
N GLU A 29 16.19 3.26 -14.22
CA GLU A 29 14.83 2.76 -14.46
C GLU A 29 14.35 1.73 -13.43
N CYS A 30 15.18 0.79 -12.97
CA CYS A 30 14.80 -0.22 -11.97
C CYS A 30 14.71 0.35 -10.54
N THR A 31 15.40 1.45 -10.27
CA THR A 31 15.22 2.21 -9.01
C THR A 31 13.96 3.08 -9.04
N GLU A 32 13.69 3.77 -10.15
CA GLU A 32 12.48 4.60 -10.28
C GLU A 32 11.20 3.75 -10.34
N GLN A 33 11.23 2.61 -11.05
CA GLN A 33 10.09 1.69 -11.10
C GLN A 33 9.74 1.13 -9.71
N ARG A 34 10.74 0.85 -8.88
CA ARG A 34 10.53 0.40 -7.49
C ARG A 34 9.90 1.50 -6.63
N LYS A 35 10.41 2.73 -6.73
CA LYS A 35 9.84 3.88 -6.00
C LYS A 35 8.38 4.14 -6.37
N LEU A 36 8.06 4.09 -7.68
CA LEU A 36 6.69 4.26 -8.15
C LEU A 36 5.77 3.16 -7.61
N MET A 37 6.24 1.90 -7.62
CA MET A 37 5.49 0.78 -7.07
C MET A 37 5.22 0.96 -5.56
N GLU A 38 6.23 1.41 -4.81
CA GLU A 38 6.09 1.73 -3.38
C GLU A 38 5.09 2.87 -3.14
N GLU A 39 5.13 3.93 -3.94
CA GLU A 39 4.17 5.04 -3.84
C GLU A 39 2.73 4.57 -4.11
N LEU A 40 2.52 3.79 -5.18
CA LEU A 40 1.21 3.26 -5.53
C LEU A 40 0.66 2.34 -4.44
N GLN A 41 1.50 1.46 -3.88
CA GLN A 41 1.12 0.61 -2.76
C GLN A 41 0.76 1.41 -1.52
N SER A 42 1.53 2.47 -1.21
CA SER A 42 1.24 3.37 -0.09
C SER A 42 -0.09 4.11 -0.29
N ARG A 43 -0.36 4.62 -1.50
CA ARG A 43 -1.63 5.27 -1.85
C ARG A 43 -2.82 4.33 -1.69
N TYR A 44 -2.69 3.10 -2.18
CA TYR A 44 -3.73 2.08 -2.06
C TYR A 44 -4.04 1.78 -0.58
N ARG A 45 -3.00 1.50 0.21
CA ARG A 45 -3.13 1.26 1.65
C ARG A 45 -3.82 2.42 2.38
N GLN A 46 -3.43 3.67 2.09
CA GLN A 46 -4.07 4.85 2.69
C GLN A 46 -5.55 4.99 2.31
N MET A 47 -5.94 4.58 1.10
CA MET A 47 -7.35 4.59 0.69
C MET A 47 -8.13 3.50 1.41
N GLU A 48 -7.56 2.30 1.52
CA GLU A 48 -8.16 1.17 2.23
C GLU A 48 -8.36 1.50 3.72
N GLU A 49 -7.32 2.01 4.40
CA GLU A 49 -7.39 2.40 5.81
C GLU A 49 -8.46 3.46 6.12
N ARG A 50 -8.80 4.34 5.17
CA ARG A 50 -9.85 5.36 5.35
C ARG A 50 -11.25 4.78 5.41
N ILE A 51 -11.48 3.63 4.78
CA ILE A 51 -12.79 2.97 4.72
C ILE A 51 -12.85 1.74 5.61
N THR A 52 -11.74 1.27 6.16
CA THR A 52 -11.70 0.16 7.12
C THR A 52 -12.19 0.61 8.50
N CYS A 53 -12.92 -0.28 9.18
CA CYS A 53 -13.44 -0.03 10.51
C CYS A 53 -12.28 0.16 11.50
N PRO A 54 -12.27 1.28 12.26
CA PRO A 54 -11.17 1.58 13.19
C PRO A 54 -11.17 0.71 14.46
N ILE A 55 -12.12 -0.22 14.59
CA ILE A 55 -12.32 -1.06 15.78
C ILE A 55 -11.78 -2.47 15.53
N CYS A 56 -12.29 -3.17 14.50
CA CYS A 56 -11.82 -4.50 14.15
C CYS A 56 -10.63 -4.49 13.19
N ILE A 57 -10.43 -3.41 12.42
CA ILE A 57 -9.37 -3.30 11.39
C ILE A 57 -9.49 -4.42 10.34
N ASP A 58 -10.72 -4.86 10.06
CA ASP A 58 -11.02 -5.97 9.15
C ASP A 58 -12.13 -5.56 8.18
N ASP A 59 -13.34 -5.37 8.67
CA ASP A 59 -14.48 -4.94 7.86
C ASP A 59 -14.44 -3.46 7.49
N GLN A 60 -15.12 -3.11 6.39
CA GLN A 60 -15.33 -1.73 5.98
C GLN A 60 -16.40 -1.02 6.82
N ILE A 61 -16.27 0.30 6.91
CA ILE A 61 -17.26 1.21 7.48
C ILE A 61 -18.51 1.17 6.60
N LYS A 62 -19.63 0.73 7.19
CA LYS A 62 -20.96 0.75 6.55
C LYS A 62 -22.00 1.51 7.37
N LEU A 63 -21.59 2.01 8.53
CA LEU A 63 -22.41 2.80 9.43
C LEU A 63 -21.69 4.06 9.85
N VAL A 64 -22.41 5.17 9.84
CA VAL A 64 -21.97 6.46 10.40
C VAL A 64 -22.92 6.87 11.52
N PHE A 65 -22.35 7.32 12.64
CA PHE A 65 -23.10 7.88 13.75
C PHE A 65 -23.47 9.34 13.44
N GLN A 66 -24.45 9.90 14.14
CA GLN A 66 -24.86 11.31 13.98
C GLN A 66 -23.70 12.34 14.11
N CYS A 67 -22.59 11.96 14.75
CA CYS A 67 -21.42 12.81 14.93
C CYS A 67 -20.44 12.76 13.75
N GLY A 68 -20.75 12.00 12.69
CA GLY A 68 -19.97 11.89 11.45
C GLY A 68 -18.92 10.77 11.43
N HIS A 69 -18.67 10.09 12.55
CA HIS A 69 -17.72 8.97 12.63
C HIS A 69 -18.38 7.63 12.37
N GLY A 70 -17.63 6.64 11.87
CA GLY A 70 -18.20 5.36 11.44
C GLY A 70 -17.50 4.09 11.94
N SER A 71 -18.19 2.96 11.76
CA SER A 71 -17.71 1.60 12.06
C SER A 71 -18.39 0.57 11.14
N CYS A 72 -17.93 -0.68 11.16
CA CYS A 72 -18.65 -1.78 10.54
C CYS A 72 -19.93 -2.12 11.33
N PRO A 73 -20.91 -2.84 10.73
CA PRO A 73 -22.16 -3.19 11.39
C PRO A 73 -21.97 -3.92 12.71
N ASP A 74 -21.08 -4.92 12.73
CA ASP A 74 -20.85 -5.80 13.87
C ASP A 74 -20.26 -5.05 15.06
N CYS A 75 -19.18 -4.30 14.85
CA CYS A 75 -18.59 -3.48 15.91
C CYS A 75 -19.54 -2.40 16.41
N SER A 76 -20.44 -1.91 15.57
CA SER A 76 -21.35 -0.84 15.96
C SER A 76 -22.34 -1.28 17.05
N THR A 77 -22.78 -2.54 17.06
CA THR A 77 -23.88 -3.06 17.90
C THR A 77 -23.66 -2.82 19.40
N ALA A 78 -22.42 -3.00 19.87
CA ALA A 78 -22.07 -2.87 21.28
C ALA A 78 -21.78 -1.42 21.73
N LEU A 79 -21.73 -0.45 20.82
CA LEU A 79 -21.32 0.91 21.13
C LEU A 79 -22.50 1.78 21.58
N THR A 80 -22.45 2.36 22.76
CA THR A 80 -23.40 3.41 23.19
C THR A 80 -22.82 4.82 23.00
N VAL A 81 -21.52 4.91 22.80
CA VAL A 81 -20.74 6.14 22.67
C VAL A 81 -19.76 5.98 21.51
N CYS A 82 -19.57 7.04 20.73
CA CYS A 82 -18.64 7.06 19.61
C CYS A 82 -17.19 6.88 20.13
N PRO A 83 -16.43 5.90 19.61
CA PRO A 83 -15.06 5.63 20.07
C PRO A 83 -14.07 6.74 19.70
N ILE A 84 -14.42 7.61 18.74
CA ILE A 84 -13.53 8.66 18.23
C ILE A 84 -13.76 9.99 18.98
N CYS A 85 -15.00 10.49 19.03
CA CYS A 85 -15.31 11.79 19.63
C CYS A 85 -16.04 11.71 20.98
N ARG A 86 -16.32 10.51 21.48
CA ARG A 86 -16.96 10.25 22.79
C ARG A 86 -18.38 10.82 22.96
N GLN A 87 -19.05 11.20 21.87
CA GLN A 87 -20.46 11.59 21.90
C GLN A 87 -21.37 10.36 21.99
N ALA A 88 -22.47 10.46 22.74
CA ALA A 88 -23.48 9.41 22.82
C ALA A 88 -24.12 9.14 21.44
N ILE A 89 -24.24 7.86 21.08
CA ILE A 89 -24.82 7.44 19.79
C ILE A 89 -26.34 7.35 19.95
N ARG A 90 -27.06 8.19 19.22
CA ARG A 90 -28.53 8.25 19.11
C ARG A 90 -29.01 7.66 17.80
N GLU A 91 -28.24 7.85 16.73
CA GLU A 91 -28.59 7.38 15.38
C GLU A 91 -27.41 6.68 14.70
N ARG A 92 -27.74 5.67 13.90
CA ARG A 92 -26.83 4.89 13.07
C ARG A 92 -27.36 4.92 11.65
N ILE A 93 -26.59 5.51 10.75
CA ILE A 93 -26.98 5.74 9.36
C ILE A 93 -26.18 4.76 8.50
N HIS A 94 -26.88 3.92 7.75
CA HIS A 94 -26.23 3.06 6.76
C HIS A 94 -25.72 3.88 5.58
N ILE A 95 -24.46 3.67 5.24
CA ILE A 95 -23.81 4.30 4.08
C ILE A 95 -23.34 3.24 3.10
N PHE A 96 -23.24 3.65 1.84
CA PHE A 96 -22.68 2.85 0.75
C PHE A 96 -21.46 3.60 0.24
N VAL A 97 -20.29 2.98 0.41
CA VAL A 97 -18.98 3.46 -0.07
C VAL A 97 -18.48 2.58 -1.19
#